data_AF-A0A644YP33-F1
#
_entry.id   AF-A0A644YP33-F1
#
_cell.length_a   1.000
_cell.length_b   1.000
_cell.length_c   1.000
_cell.angle_alpha   90.00
_cell.angle_beta   90.00
_cell.angle_gamma   90.00
#
_symmetry.space_group_name_H-M   'P 1'
#
loop_
_entity.id
_entity.type
_entity.pdbx_description
1 polymer ?
#
loop_
_entity_poly.entity_id
_entity_poly.type
_entity_poly.pdbx_seq_one_letter_code
_entity_poly.pdbx_strand_id
1 'polypeptide(L)'
;MTGFWIKPLPEYPGILIASFSGRTDGDVYGVFEAPFQALNDEVGKGFLNTPANPSRDMISPHFYTSDGVEYCKVASYLYRETESLPAYTKQGFHQGKTNRVYRINEEVTHSPEVPNGRRILIMNSDLTVIYDSLFQDTFTPVKDGYISFI
;
A
#
# COMPACT_ATOMS: atom_id res chain seq x y z
N MET A 1 -1.57 3.38 6.11
CA MET A 1 -1.93 2.74 4.83
C MET A 1 -0.64 2.50 4.05
N THR A 2 -0.36 1.27 3.65
CA THR A 2 0.93 0.90 3.00
C THR A 2 0.75 0.46 1.55
N GLY A 3 -0.34 -0.21 1.25
CA GLY A 3 -0.80 -0.49 -0.10
C GLY A 3 -2.32 -0.41 -0.16
N PHE A 4 -2.88 -0.66 -1.34
CA PHE A 4 -4.31 -0.84 -1.50
C PHE A 4 -4.61 -1.64 -2.76
N TRP A 5 -5.82 -2.17 -2.85
CA TRP A 5 -6.38 -2.74 -4.07
C TRP A 5 -7.77 -2.18 -4.31
N ILE A 6 -8.24 -2.26 -5.55
CA ILE A 6 -9.58 -1.84 -5.93
C ILE A 6 -10.41 -3.04 -6.34
N LYS A 7 -11.66 -3.09 -5.87
CA LYS A 7 -12.66 -4.08 -6.29
C LYS A 7 -13.98 -3.38 -6.57
N PRO A 8 -14.78 -3.86 -7.54
CA PRO A 8 -16.16 -3.41 -7.68
C PRO A 8 -16.96 -3.78 -6.44
N LEU A 9 -17.89 -2.90 -6.03
CA LEU A 9 -18.87 -3.22 -5.00
C LEU A 9 -19.96 -4.13 -5.62
N PRO A 10 -20.15 -5.36 -5.15
CA PRO A 10 -21.20 -6.23 -5.65
C PRO A 10 -22.58 -5.55 -5.54
N GLU A 11 -23.46 -5.81 -6.51
CA GLU A 11 -24.84 -5.30 -6.55
C GLU A 11 -25.01 -3.78 -6.78
N TYR A 12 -23.92 -3.00 -6.78
CA TYR A 12 -23.95 -1.56 -7.04
C TYR A 12 -23.05 -1.17 -8.23
N PRO A 13 -23.54 -1.29 -9.48
CA PRO A 13 -22.76 -0.99 -10.68
C PRO A 13 -22.16 0.41 -10.67
N GLY A 14 -20.90 0.52 -11.07
CA GLY A 14 -20.17 1.78 -11.15
C GLY A 14 -19.57 2.26 -9.82
N ILE A 15 -19.80 1.54 -8.72
CA ILE A 15 -19.15 1.81 -7.43
C ILE A 15 -17.97 0.86 -7.25
N LEU A 16 -16.83 1.44 -6.92
CA LEU A 16 -15.58 0.75 -6.62
C LEU A 16 -15.23 0.94 -5.15
N ILE A 17 -14.55 -0.02 -4.56
CA ILE A 17 -14.01 0.02 -3.19
C ILE A 17 -12.50 0.02 -3.29
N ALA A 18 -11.85 1.04 -2.72
CA ALA A 18 -10.42 0.96 -2.43
C ALA A 18 -10.23 0.42 -1.01
N SER A 19 -9.57 -0.73 -0.89
CA SER A 19 -9.25 -1.35 0.40
C SER A 19 -7.76 -1.15 0.67
N PHE A 20 -7.45 -0.32 1.66
CA PHE A 20 -6.10 0.04 2.07
C PHE A 20 -5.60 -0.91 3.15
N SER A 21 -4.44 -1.50 2.88
CA SER A 21 -3.78 -2.36 3.85
C SER A 21 -3.18 -1.56 5.00
N GLY A 22 -3.24 -2.18 6.17
CA GLY A 22 -2.67 -1.67 7.41
C GLY A 22 -1.66 -2.65 7.99
N ARG A 23 -1.41 -2.47 9.29
CA ARG A 23 -0.70 -3.47 10.09
C ARG A 23 -1.69 -4.49 10.64
N THR A 24 -1.24 -5.73 10.79
CA THR A 24 -2.06 -6.81 11.37
C THR A 24 -2.44 -6.57 12.82
N ASP A 25 -1.68 -5.75 13.55
CA ASP A 25 -1.86 -5.43 14.96
C ASP A 25 -2.41 -4.01 15.18
N GLY A 26 -2.96 -3.37 14.14
CA GLY A 26 -3.64 -2.10 14.27
C GLY A 26 -5.03 -2.25 14.90
N ASP A 27 -5.42 -1.32 15.77
CA ASP A 27 -6.75 -1.25 16.42
C ASP A 27 -7.92 -0.96 15.45
N VAL A 28 -7.62 -0.77 14.16
CA VAL A 28 -8.60 -0.51 13.11
C VAL A 28 -8.73 -1.78 12.28
N TYR A 29 -9.97 -2.15 11.91
CA TYR A 29 -10.32 -3.27 11.02
C TYR A 29 -9.21 -3.57 9.99
N GLY A 30 -8.93 -4.86 9.75
CA GLY A 30 -7.73 -5.33 9.03
C GLY A 30 -7.42 -4.62 7.70
N VAL A 31 -8.42 -4.04 7.05
CA VAL A 31 -8.25 -3.03 5.98
C VAL A 31 -9.15 -1.81 6.24
N PHE A 32 -8.68 -0.63 5.84
CA PHE A 32 -9.52 0.55 5.73
C PHE A 32 -10.16 0.55 4.33
N GLU A 33 -11.48 0.58 4.24
CA GLU A 33 -12.18 0.60 2.96
C GLU A 33 -12.86 1.93 2.72
N ALA A 34 -12.82 2.41 1.48
CA ALA A 34 -13.55 3.59 1.09
C ALA A 34 -14.10 3.44 -0.33
N PRO A 35 -15.43 3.61 -0.51
CA PRO A 35 -16.04 3.52 -1.82
C PRO A 35 -15.88 4.83 -2.60
N PHE A 36 -15.83 4.71 -3.91
CA PHE A 36 -15.78 5.83 -4.85
C PHE A 36 -16.47 5.45 -6.17
N GLN A 37 -16.95 6.45 -6.89
CA GLN A 37 -17.45 6.28 -8.25
C GLN A 37 -16.34 6.62 -9.24
N ALA A 38 -16.13 5.79 -10.26
CA ALA A 38 -15.25 6.14 -11.37
C ALA A 38 -15.89 7.24 -12.22
N LEU A 39 -15.21 8.38 -12.38
CA LEU A 39 -15.63 9.43 -13.32
C LEU A 39 -15.09 9.16 -14.72
N ASN A 40 -13.87 8.64 -14.77
CA ASN A 40 -13.17 8.15 -15.95
C ASN A 40 -12.09 7.16 -15.48
N ASP A 41 -11.22 6.72 -16.40
CA ASP A 41 -10.16 5.75 -16.10
C ASP A 41 -9.11 6.28 -15.10
N GLU A 42 -8.98 7.61 -14.97
CA GLU A 42 -7.94 8.25 -14.15
C GLU A 42 -8.47 8.77 -12.81
N VAL A 43 -9.75 9.11 -12.72
CA VAL A 43 -10.30 9.88 -11.60
C VAL A 43 -11.47 9.16 -10.97
N GLY A 44 -11.32 8.85 -9.68
CA GLY A 44 -12.40 8.44 -8.81
C GLY A 44 -12.93 9.60 -7.97
N LYS A 45 -14.24 9.63 -7.74
CA LYS A 45 -14.91 10.60 -6.87
C LYS A 45 -15.53 9.90 -5.67
N GLY A 46 -15.05 10.26 -4.48
CA GLY A 46 -15.67 9.84 -3.23
C GLY A 46 -17.03 10.48 -3.04
N PHE A 47 -17.87 9.81 -2.26
CA PHE A 47 -19.21 10.28 -1.95
C PHE A 47 -19.60 9.85 -0.53
N LEU A 48 -20.57 10.56 0.04
CA LEU A 48 -21.16 10.26 1.35
C LEU A 48 -22.44 9.42 1.18
N ASN A 49 -22.96 8.89 2.28
CA ASN A 49 -24.16 8.02 2.30
C ASN A 49 -23.99 6.79 1.40
N THR A 50 -22.93 6.04 1.67
CA THR A 50 -22.53 4.91 0.86
C THR A 50 -23.53 3.76 1.03
N PRO A 51 -23.83 3.00 -0.04
CA PRO A 51 -24.79 1.90 0.03
C PRO A 51 -24.30 0.72 0.89
N ALA A 52 -22.99 0.61 1.08
CA ALA A 52 -22.34 -0.36 1.96
C ALA A 52 -21.06 0.26 2.52
N ASN A 53 -20.67 -0.20 3.72
CA ASN A 53 -19.52 0.24 4.52
C ASN A 53 -19.45 1.78 4.67
N PRO A 54 -19.95 2.36 5.78
CA PRO A 54 -19.90 3.79 6.01
C PRO A 54 -18.45 4.19 6.29
N SER A 55 -17.65 4.34 5.24
CA SER A 55 -16.35 4.96 5.37
C SER A 55 -16.58 6.39 5.84
N ARG A 56 -16.04 6.72 7.02
CA ARG A 56 -16.10 8.08 7.56
C ARG A 56 -15.36 9.07 6.65
N ASP A 57 -14.37 8.58 5.92
CA ASP A 57 -13.49 9.39 5.10
C ASP A 57 -13.84 9.24 3.62
N MET A 58 -14.04 10.39 2.98
CA MET A 58 -14.26 10.47 1.54
C MET A 58 -12.90 10.45 0.83
N ILE A 59 -12.63 9.43 0.02
CA ILE A 59 -11.42 9.34 -0.80
C ILE A 59 -11.73 9.67 -2.26
N SER A 60 -10.79 10.24 -2.99
CA SER A 60 -10.92 10.47 -4.43
C SER A 60 -9.59 10.12 -5.08
N PRO A 61 -9.43 8.88 -5.57
CA PRO A 61 -8.17 8.44 -6.16
C PRO A 61 -7.93 9.12 -7.52
N HIS A 62 -6.67 9.44 -7.80
CA HIS A 62 -6.22 10.02 -9.05
C HIS A 62 -5.05 9.19 -9.60
N PHE A 63 -5.37 8.36 -10.60
CA PHE A 63 -4.44 7.53 -11.36
C PHE A 63 -3.76 8.33 -12.47
N TYR A 64 -2.52 7.99 -12.76
CA TYR A 64 -1.80 8.50 -13.92
C TYR A 64 -0.63 7.57 -14.25
N THR A 65 -0.23 7.55 -15.52
CA THR A 65 0.95 6.82 -15.98
C THR A 65 2.13 7.78 -16.17
N SER A 66 3.31 7.39 -15.69
CA SER A 66 4.58 8.08 -15.97
C SER A 66 5.64 7.04 -16.26
N ASP A 67 6.37 7.20 -17.36
CA ASP A 67 7.44 6.28 -17.78
C ASP A 67 7.01 4.80 -17.85
N GLY A 68 5.76 4.56 -18.30
CA GLY A 68 5.18 3.23 -18.40
C GLY A 68 4.79 2.58 -17.07
N VAL A 69 4.78 3.34 -15.97
CA VAL A 69 4.38 2.87 -14.64
C VAL A 69 3.12 3.61 -14.19
N GLU A 70 2.13 2.87 -13.70
CA GLU A 70 0.94 3.45 -13.10
C GLU A 70 1.20 3.90 -11.65
N TYR A 71 0.67 5.09 -11.33
CA TYR A 71 0.70 5.68 -10.00
C TYR A 71 -0.71 6.11 -9.60
N CYS A 72 -0.96 6.14 -8.29
CA CYS A 72 -2.19 6.69 -7.73
C CYS A 72 -1.89 7.65 -6.60
N LYS A 73 -2.45 8.86 -6.68
CA LYS A 73 -2.50 9.82 -5.57
C LYS A 73 -3.84 9.69 -4.87
N VAL A 74 -3.82 9.33 -3.59
CA VAL A 74 -5.03 9.24 -2.77
C VAL A 74 -4.69 9.36 -1.29
N ALA A 75 -5.56 10.02 -0.51
CA ALA A 75 -5.41 10.18 0.93
C ALA A 75 -4.03 10.74 1.37
N SER A 76 -3.47 11.66 0.59
CA SER A 76 -2.13 12.27 0.80
C SER A 76 -0.93 11.34 0.59
N TYR A 77 -1.13 10.14 0.05
CA TYR A 77 -0.07 9.21 -0.32
C TYR A 77 0.08 9.13 -1.84
N LEU A 78 1.30 8.77 -2.27
CA LEU A 78 1.60 8.37 -3.64
C LEU A 78 1.86 6.86 -3.65
N TYR A 79 1.04 6.14 -4.38
CA TYR A 79 1.18 4.70 -4.61
C TYR A 79 1.72 4.44 -6.01
N ARG A 80 2.37 3.29 -6.17
CA ARG A 80 2.96 2.81 -7.41
C ARG A 80 2.50 1.38 -7.63
N GLU A 81 2.22 1.03 -8.87
CA GLU A 81 1.87 -0.33 -9.29
C GLU A 81 2.92 -1.36 -8.85
N THR A 82 2.46 -2.47 -8.27
CA THR A 82 3.33 -3.50 -7.67
C THR A 82 4.14 -4.27 -8.70
N GLU A 83 3.61 -4.51 -9.90
CA GLU A 83 4.33 -5.22 -10.97
C GLU A 83 5.54 -4.44 -11.50
N SER A 84 5.49 -3.11 -11.38
CA SER A 84 6.59 -2.24 -11.78
C SER A 84 7.75 -2.21 -10.77
N LEU A 85 7.62 -2.86 -9.61
CA LEU A 85 8.61 -2.81 -8.55
C LEU A 85 9.82 -3.70 -8.86
N PRO A 86 11.06 -3.20 -8.68
CA PRO A 86 12.25 -4.03 -8.87
C PRO A 86 12.35 -5.12 -7.80
N ALA A 87 13.01 -6.22 -8.14
CA ALA A 87 13.32 -7.29 -7.20
C ALA A 87 14.27 -6.79 -6.10
N TYR A 88 14.04 -7.26 -4.88
CA TYR A 88 14.92 -7.03 -3.75
C TYR A 88 16.15 -7.95 -3.84
N THR A 89 17.31 -7.36 -4.01
CA THR A 89 18.63 -8.01 -4.07
C THR A 89 19.57 -7.37 -3.04
N LYS A 90 19.08 -7.17 -1.81
CA LYS A 90 19.83 -6.58 -0.68
C LYS A 90 20.15 -5.08 -0.84
N GLN A 91 19.31 -4.34 -1.57
CA GLN A 91 19.43 -2.89 -1.62
C GLN A 91 19.20 -2.28 -0.22
N GLY A 92 19.79 -1.11 0.03
CA GLY A 92 19.64 -0.39 1.30
C GLY A 92 18.86 0.91 1.17
N PHE A 93 18.97 1.73 2.22
CA PHE A 93 18.45 3.09 2.23
C PHE A 93 19.12 3.97 1.17
N HIS A 94 18.39 4.98 0.71
CA HIS A 94 18.87 5.94 -0.28
C HIS A 94 18.43 7.36 0.10
N GLN A 95 19.10 8.35 -0.47
CA GLN A 95 18.68 9.75 -0.37
C GLN A 95 17.62 10.04 -1.44
N GLY A 96 16.47 10.59 -1.04
CA GLY A 96 15.36 10.86 -1.96
C GLY A 96 14.09 11.31 -1.24
N LYS A 97 13.11 11.80 -2.01
CA LYS A 97 11.80 12.25 -1.50
C LYS A 97 10.74 11.13 -1.49
N THR A 98 11.05 9.98 -2.08
CA THR A 98 10.13 8.85 -2.28
C THR A 98 10.70 7.60 -1.63
N ASN A 99 9.86 6.80 -1.00
CA ASN A 99 10.28 5.52 -0.43
C ASN A 99 10.77 4.59 -1.55
N ARG A 100 11.81 3.78 -1.26
CA ARG A 100 12.19 2.69 -2.18
C ARG A 100 11.45 1.45 -1.76
N VAL A 101 10.67 0.92 -2.69
CA VAL A 101 9.89 -0.29 -2.50
C VAL A 101 10.41 -1.34 -3.47
N TYR A 102 10.61 -2.55 -2.97
CA TYR A 102 11.10 -3.69 -3.74
C TYR A 102 10.22 -4.90 -3.52
N ARG A 103 10.14 -5.78 -4.52
CA ARG A 103 9.46 -7.06 -4.43
C ARG A 103 10.40 -8.12 -3.85
N ILE A 104 9.93 -8.86 -2.85
CA ILE A 104 10.66 -9.98 -2.26
C ILE A 104 10.36 -11.23 -3.10
N ASN A 105 11.38 -11.71 -3.82
CA ASN A 105 11.30 -12.93 -4.64
C ASN A 105 12.23 -14.04 -4.11
N GLU A 106 13.08 -13.71 -3.14
CA GLU A 106 13.99 -14.62 -2.46
C GLU A 106 13.83 -14.41 -0.96
N GLU A 107 14.03 -15.46 -0.17
CA GLU A 107 13.84 -15.42 1.28
C GLU A 107 14.77 -14.39 1.94
N VAL A 108 14.16 -13.43 2.64
CA VAL A 108 14.86 -12.47 3.50
C VAL A 108 14.89 -13.06 4.89
N THR A 109 16.05 -13.54 5.32
CA THR A 109 16.23 -14.22 6.61
C THR A 109 16.54 -13.28 7.77
N HIS A 110 16.99 -12.06 7.47
CA HIS A 110 17.33 -11.04 8.46
C HIS A 110 16.85 -9.67 8.00
N SER A 111 16.41 -8.84 8.94
CA SER A 111 16.07 -7.45 8.66
C SER A 111 17.33 -6.68 8.24
N PRO A 112 17.28 -5.82 7.21
CA PRO A 112 18.39 -4.93 6.88
C PRO A 112 18.70 -3.99 8.05
N GLU A 113 19.94 -3.52 8.13
CA GLU A 113 20.33 -2.51 9.12
C GLU A 113 19.49 -1.24 8.92
N VAL A 114 18.91 -0.73 10.02
CA VAL A 114 18.05 0.47 10.03
C VAL A 114 18.79 1.63 10.66
N PRO A 115 19.26 2.63 9.87
CA PRO A 115 19.88 3.83 10.41
C PRO A 115 18.94 4.62 11.31
N ASN A 116 19.50 5.41 12.23
CA ASN A 116 18.71 6.24 13.12
C ASN A 116 17.78 7.19 12.33
N GLY A 117 16.52 7.30 12.76
CA GLY A 117 15.50 8.10 12.08
C GLY A 117 14.96 7.52 10.78
N ARG A 118 15.31 6.27 10.44
CA ARG A 118 14.78 5.54 9.27
C ARG A 118 13.86 4.41 9.73
N ARG A 119 13.07 3.88 8.79
CA ARG A 119 12.12 2.80 9.07
C ARG A 119 12.03 1.83 7.90
N ILE A 120 11.91 0.55 8.21
CA ILE A 120 11.60 -0.49 7.22
C ILE A 120 10.20 -1.01 7.52
N LEU A 121 9.39 -1.13 6.46
CA LEU A 121 8.16 -1.89 6.47
C LEU A 121 8.32 -3.11 5.57
N ILE A 122 7.95 -4.28 6.05
CA ILE A 122 7.83 -5.48 5.25
C ILE A 122 6.37 -5.89 5.23
N MET A 123 5.89 -6.15 4.01
CA MET A 123 4.51 -6.46 3.70
C MET A 123 4.44 -7.85 3.07
N ASN A 124 3.37 -8.58 3.36
CA ASN A 124 3.06 -9.82 2.64
C ASN A 124 2.54 -9.53 1.21
N SER A 125 2.16 -10.58 0.48
CA SER A 125 1.59 -10.48 -0.86
C SER A 125 0.30 -9.66 -0.92
N ASP A 126 -0.49 -9.65 0.16
CA ASP A 126 -1.69 -8.81 0.33
C ASP A 126 -1.37 -7.37 0.76
N LEU A 127 -0.11 -6.93 0.64
CA LEU A 127 0.35 -5.59 1.01
C LEU A 127 0.17 -5.23 2.50
N THR A 128 -0.17 -6.21 3.34
CA THR A 128 -0.38 -6.05 4.77
C THR A 128 0.96 -6.04 5.47
N VAL A 129 1.19 -5.07 6.36
CA VAL A 129 2.45 -4.94 7.09
C VAL A 129 2.56 -6.06 8.11
N ILE A 130 3.57 -6.91 7.94
CA ILE A 130 3.90 -8.04 8.81
C ILE A 130 5.13 -7.76 9.66
N TYR A 131 5.98 -6.82 9.25
CA TYR A 131 7.08 -6.33 10.06
C TYR A 131 7.27 -4.83 9.91
N ASP A 132 7.54 -4.18 11.04
CA ASP A 132 7.69 -2.74 11.15
C ASP A 132 8.81 -2.42 12.15
N SER A 133 9.95 -1.95 11.63
CA SER A 133 11.15 -1.74 12.44
C SER A 133 10.99 -0.68 13.53
N LEU A 134 9.93 0.11 13.50
CA LEU A 134 9.65 1.12 14.54
C LEU A 134 8.97 0.51 15.78
N PHE A 135 8.33 -0.65 15.65
CA PHE A 135 7.48 -1.21 16.71
C PHE A 135 7.78 -2.67 17.06
N GLN A 136 8.60 -3.34 16.25
CA GLN A 136 8.93 -4.75 16.45
C GLN A 136 10.44 -4.94 16.54
N ASP A 137 10.87 -5.57 17.64
CA ASP A 137 12.28 -5.87 17.88
C ASP A 137 12.73 -7.18 17.22
N THR A 138 11.78 -8.07 16.91
CA THR A 138 12.07 -9.39 16.32
C THR A 138 11.66 -9.45 14.87
N PHE A 139 12.60 -9.82 14.01
CA PHE A 139 12.35 -10.07 12.60
C PHE A 139 12.07 -11.55 12.35
N THR A 140 11.01 -11.85 11.58
CA THR A 140 10.71 -13.21 11.11
C THR A 140 11.05 -13.31 9.63
N PRO A 141 11.70 -14.41 9.17
CA PRO A 141 12.00 -14.60 7.75
C PRO A 141 10.78 -14.48 6.84
N VAL A 142 10.95 -13.82 5.70
CA VAL A 142 9.88 -13.55 4.72
C VAL A 142 10.30 -14.06 3.35
N LYS A 143 9.46 -14.90 2.72
CA LYS A 143 9.74 -15.55 1.43
C LYS A 143 9.17 -14.81 0.24
N ASP A 144 8.10 -14.05 0.45
CA ASP A 144 7.37 -13.33 -0.59
C ASP A 144 6.76 -12.03 -0.04
N GLY A 145 6.40 -11.12 -0.94
CA GLY A 145 5.79 -9.84 -0.60
C GLY A 145 6.68 -8.66 -0.98
N TYR A 146 6.78 -7.66 -0.10
CA TYR A 146 7.39 -6.38 -0.42
C TYR A 146 8.16 -5.81 0.76
N ILE A 147 9.20 -5.04 0.47
CA ILE A 147 9.98 -4.28 1.46
C ILE A 147 10.04 -2.81 1.06
N SER A 148 9.75 -1.92 2.01
CA SER A 148 9.78 -0.46 1.83
C SER A 148 10.77 0.19 2.78
N PHE A 149 11.71 0.93 2.22
CA PHE A 149 12.70 1.75 2.94
C PHE A 149 12.23 3.20 3.02
N ILE A 150 11.89 3.64 4.23
CA ILE A 150 11.30 4.95 4.56
C ILE A 150 12.34 5.88 5.18
#